data_AF-A0A960US82-F1
#
_entry.id   AF-A0A960US82-F1
#
_cell.length_a   1.000
_cell.length_b   1.000
_cell.length_c   1.000
_cell.angle_alpha   90.00
_cell.angle_beta   90.00
_cell.angle_gamma   90.00
#
_symmetry.space_group_name_H-M   'P 1'
#
loop_
_entity.id
_entity.type
_entity.pdbx_description
1 polymer ?
#
loop_
_entity_poly.entity_id
_entity_poly.type
_entity_poly.pdbx_seq_one_letter_code
_entity_poly.pdbx_strand_id
1 'polypeptide(L)'
;MRLNLKALVISTAAPAVLVLGILSVWSRLSVTFGTYFMQAYNSIHPHPFTALHPALTWYEHIYGTIFDMLYAGIDVAFLAGIVGFLYNWIAKRSEGE
;
A
#
# COMPACT_ATOMS: atom_id res chain seq x y z
N MET A 1 -5.33 -27.69 -4.99
CA MET A 1 -6.33 -26.67 -4.53
C MET A 1 -5.95 -25.32 -5.13
N ARG A 2 -6.88 -24.58 -5.73
CA ARG A 2 -6.61 -23.29 -6.40
C ARG A 2 -7.03 -22.12 -5.51
N LEU A 3 -6.18 -21.09 -5.43
CA LEU A 3 -6.52 -19.84 -4.76
C LEU A 3 -7.41 -18.97 -5.66
N ASN A 4 -8.45 -18.40 -5.06
CA ASN A 4 -9.22 -17.34 -5.69
C ASN A 4 -8.41 -16.03 -5.63
N LEU A 5 -7.79 -15.66 -6.75
CA LEU A 5 -6.95 -14.47 -6.90
C LEU A 5 -7.66 -13.18 -6.46
N LYS A 6 -8.94 -13.01 -6.81
CA LYS A 6 -9.70 -11.80 -6.44
C LYS A 6 -9.87 -11.71 -4.93
N ALA A 7 -10.24 -12.82 -4.30
CA ALA A 7 -10.42 -12.88 -2.85
C ALA A 7 -9.10 -12.63 -2.11
N LEU A 8 -7.99 -13.21 -2.59
CA LEU A 8 -6.65 -13.00 -2.03
C LEU A 8 -6.21 -11.54 -2.12
N VAL A 9 -6.39 -10.91 -3.28
CA VAL A 9 -6.03 -9.50 -3.48
C VAL A 9 -6.84 -8.59 -2.54
N ILE A 10 -8.16 -8.81 -2.45
CA ILE A 10 -9.01 -8.00 -1.57
C ILE A 10 -8.66 -8.21 -0.10
N SER A 11 -8.46 -9.47 0.33
CA SER A 11 -8.20 -9.79 1.73
C SER A 11 -6.82 -9.32 2.22
N THR A 12 -5.88 -9.07 1.32
CA THR A 12 -4.55 -8.55 1.64
C THR A 12 -4.45 -7.04 1.46
N ALA A 13 -5.01 -6.49 0.38
CA ALA A 13 -4.98 -5.05 0.11
C ALA A 13 -5.81 -4.26 1.12
N ALA A 14 -7.00 -4.72 1.50
CA ALA A 14 -7.86 -3.98 2.42
C ALA A 14 -7.22 -3.71 3.81
N PRO A 15 -6.68 -4.72 4.54
CA PRO A 15 -6.01 -4.44 5.81
C PRO A 15 -4.72 -3.65 5.64
N ALA A 16 -3.96 -3.85 4.55
CA ALA A 16 -2.75 -3.08 4.30
C ALA A 16 -3.03 -1.59 4.05
N VAL A 17 -4.05 -1.29 3.24
CA VAL A 17 -4.52 0.09 3.00
C VAL A 17 -5.03 0.73 4.29
N LEU A 18 -5.72 -0.02 5.16
CA LEU A 18 -6.16 0.47 6.46
C LEU A 18 -4.97 0.84 7.37
N VAL A 19 -3.98 -0.06 7.50
CA VAL A 19 -2.78 0.19 8.30
C VAL A 19 -2.01 1.40 7.76
N LEU A 20 -1.83 1.48 6.43
CA LEU A 20 -1.12 2.59 5.81
C LEU A 20 -1.89 3.90 5.88
N GLY A 21 -3.22 3.87 5.84
CA GLY A 21 -4.06 5.03 6.12
C GLY A 21 -3.84 5.55 7.54
N ILE A 22 -3.81 4.68 8.55
CA ILE A 22 -3.53 5.06 9.94
C ILE A 22 -2.12 5.66 10.07
N LEU A 23 -1.12 5.02 9.45
CA LEU A 23 0.26 5.50 9.48
C LEU A 23 0.44 6.84 8.74
N SER A 24 -0.26 7.05 7.62
CA SER A 24 -0.22 8.31 6.85
C SER A 24 -0.91 9.45 7.61
N VAL A 25 -2.04 9.18 8.27
CA VAL A 25 -2.69 10.17 9.14
C VAL A 25 -1.80 10.48 10.36
N TRP A 26 -1.27 9.46 11.03
CA TRP A 26 -0.40 9.64 12.18
C TRP A 26 0.88 10.40 11.79
N SER A 27 1.49 10.10 10.65
CA SER A 27 2.70 10.79 10.23
C SER A 27 2.50 12.27 9.92
N ARG A 28 1.33 12.64 9.41
CA ARG A 28 0.96 14.05 9.21
C ARG A 28 0.65 14.78 10.52
N LEU A 29 0.38 14.05 11.61
CA LEU A 29 0.14 14.60 12.95
C LEU A 29 1.36 14.54 13.88
N SER A 30 2.41 13.76 13.54
CA SER A 30 3.57 13.49 14.41
C SER A 30 4.86 14.00 13.80
N VAL A 31 5.66 14.71 14.61
CA VAL A 31 6.87 15.42 14.15
C VAL A 31 8.07 14.50 13.88
N THR A 32 8.17 13.33 14.53
CA THR A 32 9.42 12.53 14.56
C THR A 32 9.33 11.10 14.03
N PHE A 33 8.33 10.29 14.40
CA PHE A 33 8.27 8.88 13.97
C PHE A 33 7.72 8.73 12.55
N GLY A 34 6.63 9.42 12.26
CA GLY A 34 5.97 9.29 10.96
C GLY A 34 6.74 9.93 9.81
N THR A 35 7.59 10.91 10.07
CA THR A 35 8.40 11.60 9.07
C THR A 35 9.42 10.67 8.40
N TYR A 36 10.11 9.81 9.16
CA TYR A 36 11.04 8.83 8.59
C TYR A 36 10.33 7.79 7.72
N PHE A 37 9.21 7.27 8.19
CA PHE A 37 8.39 6.33 7.42
C PHE A 37 7.91 6.97 6.11
N MET A 38 7.37 8.19 6.18
CA MET A 38 6.90 8.90 5.00
C MET A 38 8.03 9.30 4.06
N GLN A 39 9.24 9.55 4.56
CA GLN A 39 10.41 9.83 3.74
C GLN A 39 10.81 8.60 2.93
N ALA A 40 10.87 7.42 3.57
CA ALA A 40 11.16 6.18 2.88
C ALA A 40 10.06 5.85 1.86
N TYR A 41 8.80 6.03 2.23
CA TYR A 41 7.66 5.77 1.36
C TYR A 41 7.65 6.70 0.12
N ASN A 42 7.82 8.00 0.32
CA ASN A 42 7.87 8.99 -0.77
C ASN A 42 9.11 8.84 -1.67
N SER A 43 10.17 8.20 -1.21
CA SER A 43 11.33 7.89 -2.07
C SER A 43 10.99 6.90 -3.17
N ILE A 44 9.98 6.06 -2.95
CA ILE A 44 9.49 5.05 -3.91
C ILE A 44 8.29 5.62 -4.68
N HIS A 45 7.40 6.33 -3.99
CA HIS A 45 6.17 6.91 -4.57
C HIS A 45 6.16 8.44 -4.44
N PRO A 46 6.87 9.17 -5.33
CA PRO A 46 6.96 10.62 -5.22
C PRO A 46 5.65 11.31 -5.63
N HIS A 47 5.18 12.24 -4.80
CA HIS A 47 4.02 13.09 -5.10
C HIS A 47 4.20 14.49 -4.46
N PRO A 48 3.48 15.53 -4.94
CA PRO A 48 3.73 16.92 -4.50
C PRO A 48 3.28 17.24 -3.07
N PHE A 49 2.55 16.35 -2.40
CA PHE A 49 1.88 16.60 -1.11
C PHE A 49 2.48 15.77 0.03
N THR A 50 3.81 15.75 0.11
CA THR A 50 4.53 14.96 1.11
C THR A 50 4.40 15.58 2.51
N ALA A 51 4.29 14.75 3.54
CA ALA A 51 4.17 15.21 4.94
C ALA A 51 5.41 16.02 5.43
N LEU A 52 6.51 16.01 4.67
CA LEU A 52 7.74 16.74 4.97
C LEU A 52 7.66 18.23 4.59
N HIS A 53 6.68 18.66 3.80
CA HIS A 53 6.50 20.07 3.47
C HIS A 53 5.69 20.79 4.56
N PRO A 54 6.29 21.71 5.35
CA PRO A 54 5.60 22.37 6.46
C PRO A 54 4.58 23.42 6.00
N ALA A 55 4.55 23.75 4.71
CA ALA A 55 3.72 24.80 4.13
C ALA A 55 2.44 24.25 3.44
N LEU A 56 2.12 22.97 3.61
CA LEU A 56 0.93 22.39 3.02
C LEU A 56 -0.34 22.94 3.68
N THR A 57 -1.31 23.23 2.85
CA THR A 57 -2.69 23.54 3.26
C THR A 57 -3.41 22.25 3.70
N TRP A 58 -4.49 22.40 4.48
CA TRP A 58 -5.24 21.26 5.02
C TRP A 58 -5.77 20.31 3.94
N TYR A 59 -6.16 20.83 2.76
CA TYR A 59 -6.67 19.98 1.67
C TYR A 59 -5.52 19.21 0.99
N GLU A 60 -4.32 19.78 0.91
CA GLU A 60 -3.13 19.07 0.40
C GLU A 60 -2.75 17.91 1.32
N HIS A 61 -2.94 18.04 2.63
CA HIS A 61 -2.78 16.89 3.54
C HIS A 61 -3.76 15.76 3.25
N ILE A 62 -5.02 16.09 2.91
CA ILE A 62 -6.03 15.10 2.53
C ILE A 62 -5.64 14.42 1.21
N TYR A 63 -5.31 15.20 0.18
CA TYR A 63 -4.89 14.64 -1.10
C TYR A 63 -3.64 13.78 -0.97
N GLY A 64 -2.65 14.23 -0.20
CA GLY A 64 -1.47 13.43 0.10
C GLY A 64 -1.80 12.10 0.76
N THR A 65 -2.70 12.09 1.74
CA THR A 65 -3.17 10.84 2.39
C THR A 65 -3.86 9.91 1.38
N ILE A 66 -4.64 10.45 0.45
CA ILE A 66 -5.28 9.66 -0.60
C ILE A 66 -4.25 9.05 -1.54
N PHE A 67 -3.23 9.82 -1.96
CA PHE A 67 -2.13 9.28 -2.78
C PHE A 67 -1.41 8.14 -2.06
N ASP A 68 -1.09 8.32 -0.78
CA ASP A 68 -0.45 7.31 0.05
C ASP A 68 -1.28 6.00 0.09
N MET A 69 -2.60 6.12 0.28
CA MET A 69 -3.51 4.97 0.31
C MET A 69 -3.64 4.28 -1.05
N LEU A 70 -3.65 5.04 -2.15
CA LEU A 70 -3.78 4.48 -3.50
C LEU A 70 -2.53 3.70 -3.90
N TYR A 71 -1.35 4.29 -3.71
CA TYR A 71 -0.08 3.63 -4.02
C TYR A 71 0.10 2.35 -3.19
N ALA A 72 -0.17 2.43 -1.89
CA ALA A 72 -0.19 1.28 -0.99
C ALA A 72 -1.14 0.17 -1.47
N GLY A 73 -2.37 0.54 -1.84
CA GLY A 73 -3.37 -0.41 -2.30
C GLY A 73 -2.96 -1.11 -3.60
N ILE A 74 -2.38 -0.36 -4.54
CA ILE A 74 -1.89 -0.91 -5.81
C ILE A 74 -0.71 -1.85 -5.58
N ASP A 75 0.27 -1.47 -4.76
CA ASP A 75 1.44 -2.30 -4.47
C ASP A 75 1.05 -3.65 -3.87
N VAL A 76 0.20 -3.63 -2.84
CA VAL A 76 -0.23 -4.85 -2.18
C VAL A 76 -1.13 -5.69 -3.09
N ALA A 77 -2.02 -5.07 -3.85
CA ALA A 77 -2.85 -5.79 -4.82
C ALA A 77 -2.02 -6.47 -5.91
N PHE A 78 -0.99 -5.78 -6.41
CA PHE A 78 -0.09 -6.30 -7.42
C PHE A 78 0.74 -7.47 -6.87
N LEU A 79 1.37 -7.31 -5.70
CA LEU A 79 2.15 -8.37 -5.05
C LEU A 79 1.29 -9.59 -4.70
N ALA A 80 0.10 -9.38 -4.13
CA ALA A 80 -0.84 -10.46 -3.84
C ALA A 80 -1.30 -11.18 -5.12
N GLY A 81 -1.50 -10.43 -6.21
CA GLY A 81 -1.79 -10.98 -7.54
C GLY A 81 -0.66 -11.88 -8.06
N ILE A 82 0.59 -11.42 -7.98
CA ILE A 82 1.76 -12.21 -8.37
C ILE A 82 1.86 -13.49 -7.53
N VAL A 83 1.77 -13.38 -6.21
CA VAL A 83 1.88 -14.53 -5.30
C VAL A 83 0.76 -15.54 -5.58
N GLY A 84 -0.49 -15.07 -5.73
CA GLY A 84 -1.62 -15.93 -6.05
C GLY A 84 -1.48 -16.62 -7.40
N PHE A 85 -0.92 -15.92 -8.40
CA PHE A 85 -0.66 -16.48 -9.72
C PHE A 85 0.42 -17.57 -9.66
N LEU A 86 1.55 -17.29 -8.99
CA LEU A 86 2.64 -18.24 -8.82
C LEU A 86 2.19 -19.49 -8.06
N TYR A 87 1.41 -19.33 -6.99
CA TYR A 87 0.84 -20.46 -6.25
C TYR A 87 -0.02 -21.34 -7.17
N ASN A 88 -0.94 -20.73 -7.91
CA ASN A 88 -1.81 -21.46 -8.84
C ASN A 88 -1.02 -22.15 -9.96
N TRP A 89 0.06 -21.53 -10.44
CA TRP A 89 0.94 -22.12 -11.45
C TRP A 89 1.68 -23.36 -10.93
N ILE A 90 2.26 -23.28 -9.73
CA ILE A 90 2.94 -24.41 -9.08
C ILE A 90 1.95 -25.53 -8.76
N ALA A 91 0.79 -25.19 -8.17
CA ALA A 91 -0.25 -26.16 -7.85
C ALA A 91 -0.75 -26.92 -9.09
N LYS A 92 -0.85 -26.24 -10.24
CA LYS A 92 -1.25 -26.88 -11.50
C LYS A 92 -0.18 -27.85 -12.03
N ARG A 93 1.11 -27.60 -11.81
CA ARG A 93 2.19 -28.55 -12.16
C ARG A 93 2.14 -29.81 -11.30
N SER A 94 1.81 -29.67 -10.01
CA SER A 94 1.70 -30.80 -9.08
C SER A 94 0.51 -31.73 -9.34
N GLU A 95 -0.54 -31.26 -10.01
CA GLU A 95 -1.72 -32.07 -10.38
C GLU A 95 -1.54 -32.80 -11.73
N GLY A 96 -0.42 -32.57 -12.43
CA GLY A 96 -0.10 -33.15 -13.74
C GLY A 96 0.93 -34.30 -13.70
N GLU A 97 1.32 -34.74 -12.50
CA GLU A 97 1.96 -36.04 -12.22
C GLU A 97 0.90 -37.01 -11.68
#